data_AF-A0A814BAG3-F1
#
_entry.id   AF-A0A814BAG3-F1
#
_cell.length_a   1.000
_cell.length_b   1.000
_cell.length_c   1.000
_cell.angle_alpha   90.00
_cell.angle_beta   90.00
_cell.angle_gamma   90.00
#
_symmetry.space_group_name_H-M   'P 1'
#
loop_
_entity.id
_entity.type
_entity.pdbx_description
1 polymer ?
#
loop_
_entity_poly.entity_id
_entity_poly.type
_entity_poly.pdbx_seq_one_letter_code
_entity_poly.pdbx_strand_id
1 'polypeptide(L)'
;MLCPVIQTYCNGTNLQYNSTEECIDYLTNEIPFGSYDTADQGTVSCRLIHVKFIPLIPEMHCPHVGKTGGDACYNKTVDYYYNQTDFLGCAHQYNKNN
;
A
#
# COMPACT_ATOMS: atom_id res chain seq x y z
N MET A 1 -5.86 -5.54 -13.22
CA MET A 1 -4.58 -6.12 -12.74
C MET A 1 -4.47 -6.01 -11.23
N LEU A 2 -4.70 -4.85 -10.61
CA LEU A 2 -4.51 -4.66 -9.17
C LEU A 2 -5.40 -5.59 -8.30
N CYS A 3 -6.72 -5.45 -8.34
CA CYS A 3 -7.62 -6.25 -7.47
C CYS A 3 -7.50 -7.77 -7.64
N PRO A 4 -7.41 -8.34 -8.86
CA PRO A 4 -7.18 -9.77 -9.00
C PRO A 4 -5.87 -10.26 -8.36
N VAL A 5 -4.78 -9.48 -8.45
CA VAL A 5 -3.52 -9.82 -7.78
C VAL A 5 -3.67 -9.76 -6.27
N ILE A 6 -4.32 -8.71 -5.75
CA ILE A 6 -4.59 -8.59 -4.31
C ILE A 6 -5.38 -9.81 -3.81
N GLN A 7 -6.50 -10.15 -4.47
CA GLN A 7 -7.32 -11.29 -4.02
C GLN A 7 -6.61 -12.64 -4.17
N THR A 8 -5.67 -12.77 -5.10
CA THR A 8 -4.91 -14.02 -5.28
C THR A 8 -3.90 -14.22 -4.15
N TYR A 9 -3.17 -13.18 -3.75
CA TYR A 9 -2.00 -13.32 -2.89
C TYR A 9 -2.22 -12.79 -1.45
N CYS A 10 -3.15 -11.86 -1.25
CA CYS A 10 -3.44 -11.26 0.05
C CYS A 10 -4.63 -11.97 0.69
N ASN A 11 -4.35 -13.09 1.35
CA ASN A 11 -5.32 -13.94 2.04
C ASN A 11 -4.89 -14.20 3.50
N GLY A 12 -5.76 -14.84 4.29
CA GLY A 12 -5.48 -15.11 5.71
C GLY A 12 -5.22 -13.83 6.49
N THR A 13 -4.10 -13.75 7.21
CA THR A 13 -3.69 -12.55 7.95
C THR A 13 -3.34 -11.36 7.05
N ASN A 14 -3.09 -11.61 5.76
CA ASN A 14 -2.79 -10.58 4.78
C ASN A 14 -4.04 -10.10 4.02
N LEU A 15 -5.25 -10.57 4.35
CA LEU A 15 -6.49 -10.18 3.66
C LEU A 15 -6.70 -8.66 3.72
N GLN A 16 -6.91 -8.03 2.56
CA GLN A 16 -7.10 -6.57 2.45
C GLN A 16 -8.51 -6.14 2.05
N TYR A 17 -9.20 -7.00 1.29
CA TYR A 17 -10.58 -6.79 0.84
C TYR A 17 -11.32 -8.14 0.89
N ASN A 18 -12.60 -8.12 1.23
CA ASN A 18 -13.45 -9.30 1.29
C ASN A 18 -13.74 -9.87 -0.10
N SER A 19 -13.72 -9.03 -1.13
CA SER A 19 -13.91 -9.47 -2.52
C SER A 19 -13.17 -8.59 -3.53
N THR A 20 -13.07 -9.09 -4.77
CA THR A 20 -12.52 -8.31 -5.90
C THR A 20 -13.37 -7.07 -6.16
N GLU A 21 -14.68 -7.18 -6.01
CA GLU A 21 -15.66 -6.10 -6.22
C GLU A 21 -15.49 -5.01 -5.17
N GLU A 22 -15.31 -5.36 -3.89
CA GLU A 22 -15.01 -4.38 -2.83
C GLU A 22 -13.71 -3.61 -3.12
N CYS A 23 -12.68 -4.33 -3.59
CA CYS A 23 -11.43 -3.69 -3.99
C CYS A 23 -11.66 -2.70 -5.15
N ILE A 24 -12.41 -3.10 -6.18
CA ILE A 24 -12.69 -2.23 -7.33
C ILE A 24 -13.48 -1.00 -6.89
N ASP A 25 -14.50 -1.18 -6.06
CA ASP A 25 -15.35 -0.11 -5.56
C ASP A 25 -14.54 0.94 -4.79
N TYR A 26 -13.76 0.49 -3.79
CA TYR A 26 -12.89 1.37 -3.01
C TYR A 26 -11.93 2.19 -3.89
N LEU A 27 -11.24 1.52 -4.82
CA LEU A 27 -10.22 2.17 -5.65
C LEU A 27 -10.78 3.09 -6.72
N THR A 28 -12.05 2.89 -7.11
CA THR A 28 -12.70 3.70 -8.14
C THR A 28 -13.45 4.88 -7.51
N ASN A 29 -14.03 4.69 -6.32
CA ASN A 29 -15.01 5.59 -5.77
C ASN A 29 -14.58 6.29 -4.48
N GLU A 30 -13.65 5.73 -3.70
CA GLU A 30 -13.30 6.26 -2.38
C GLU A 30 -11.97 7.00 -2.34
N ILE A 31 -11.03 6.68 -3.25
CA ILE A 31 -9.70 7.32 -3.27
C ILE A 31 -9.36 7.91 -4.63
N PRO A 32 -8.53 8.97 -4.68
CA PRO A 32 -8.06 9.52 -5.94
C PRO A 32 -7.16 8.52 -6.69
N PHE A 33 -7.24 8.53 -8.01
CA PHE A 33 -6.30 7.75 -8.83
C PHE A 33 -4.84 8.19 -8.59
N GLY A 34 -4.63 9.50 -8.44
CA GLY A 34 -3.33 10.11 -8.20
C GLY A 34 -2.44 10.18 -9.45
N SER A 35 -1.19 10.54 -9.23
CA SER A 35 -0.14 10.73 -10.22
C SER A 35 1.21 10.32 -9.60
N TYR A 36 2.28 10.33 -10.37
CA TYR A 36 3.59 9.87 -9.87
C TYR A 36 4.17 10.75 -8.75
N ASP A 37 3.85 12.04 -8.71
CA ASP A 37 4.20 12.97 -7.63
C ASP A 37 3.36 12.75 -6.35
N THR A 38 2.29 11.95 -6.42
CA THR A 38 1.46 11.55 -5.27
C THR A 38 1.47 10.02 -5.08
N ALA A 39 2.49 9.34 -5.60
CA ALA A 39 2.63 7.90 -5.55
C ALA A 39 3.13 7.36 -4.20
N ASP A 40 3.24 8.22 -3.19
CA ASP A 40 3.45 7.87 -1.79
C ASP A 40 2.23 8.23 -0.90
N GLN A 41 1.13 8.69 -1.51
CA GLN A 41 -0.09 9.07 -0.80
C GLN A 41 -1.14 7.95 -0.78
N GLY A 42 -2.32 8.25 -0.22
CA GLY A 42 -3.53 7.42 -0.28
C GLY A 42 -4.15 7.32 -1.68
N THR A 43 -3.36 7.03 -2.71
CA THR A 43 -3.79 7.00 -4.11
C THR A 43 -3.79 5.59 -4.69
N VAL A 44 -4.49 5.42 -5.82
CA VAL A 44 -4.39 4.19 -6.64
C VAL A 44 -2.97 4.04 -7.21
N SER A 45 -2.33 5.15 -7.58
CA SER A 45 -0.96 5.17 -8.11
C SER A 45 0.07 4.58 -7.14
N CYS A 46 -0.01 4.90 -5.84
CA CYS A 46 0.82 4.26 -4.81
C CYS A 46 0.60 2.73 -4.77
N ARG A 47 -0.67 2.30 -4.83
CA ARG A 47 -1.04 0.88 -4.77
C ARG A 47 -0.58 0.11 -6.01
N LEU A 48 -0.58 0.73 -7.19
CA LEU A 48 -0.05 0.14 -8.43
C LEU A 48 1.46 -0.14 -8.37
N ILE A 49 2.20 0.58 -7.53
CA ILE A 49 3.61 0.28 -7.26
C ILE A 49 3.70 -0.93 -6.34
N HIS A 50 3.02 -0.88 -5.19
CA HIS A 50 3.13 -1.94 -4.18
C HIS A 50 2.55 -3.29 -4.62
N VAL A 51 1.52 -3.31 -5.48
CA VAL A 51 0.96 -4.57 -5.98
C VAL A 51 1.96 -5.42 -6.76
N LYS A 52 2.97 -4.80 -7.38
CA LYS A 52 3.98 -5.50 -8.18
C LYS A 52 4.89 -6.37 -7.33
N PHE A 53 5.05 -6.06 -6.05
CA PHE A 53 5.94 -6.76 -5.13
C PHE A 53 5.22 -7.82 -4.28
N ILE A 54 3.88 -7.83 -4.28
CA ILE A 54 3.08 -8.80 -3.54
C ILE A 54 3.44 -10.26 -3.88
N PRO A 55 3.66 -10.66 -5.15
CA PRO A 55 4.05 -12.04 -5.45
C PRO A 55 5.41 -12.45 -4.86
N LEU A 56 6.26 -11.50 -4.48
CA LEU A 56 7.59 -11.75 -3.91
C LEU A 56 7.57 -11.73 -2.38
N ILE A 57 6.95 -10.71 -1.78
CA ILE A 57 6.92 -10.52 -0.32
C ILE A 57 5.51 -10.03 0.11
N PRO A 58 4.51 -10.95 0.13
CA PRO A 58 3.12 -10.57 0.39
C PRO A 58 2.91 -10.03 1.80
N GLU A 59 3.63 -10.54 2.80
CA GLU A 59 3.55 -10.09 4.20
C GLU A 59 3.87 -8.60 4.38
N MET A 60 4.82 -8.06 3.60
CA MET A 60 5.19 -6.65 3.64
C MET A 60 4.25 -5.81 2.77
N HIS A 61 3.86 -6.30 1.59
CA HIS A 61 3.21 -5.45 0.58
C HIS A 61 1.69 -5.56 0.52
N CYS A 62 1.08 -6.62 1.07
CA CYS A 62 -0.37 -6.70 1.18
C CYS A 62 -0.96 -5.55 2.04
N PRO A 63 -0.43 -5.22 3.23
CA PRO A 63 -0.97 -4.10 4.01
C PRO A 63 -1.01 -2.77 3.24
N HIS A 64 -0.04 -2.56 2.34
CA HIS A 64 0.12 -1.30 1.61
C HIS A 64 -0.94 -1.06 0.54
N VAL A 65 -1.60 -2.12 0.05
CA VAL A 65 -2.60 -2.03 -1.02
C VAL A 65 -4.05 -2.03 -0.52
N GLY A 66 -4.26 -2.25 0.79
CA GLY A 66 -5.57 -2.23 1.42
C GLY A 66 -6.13 -0.84 1.68
N LYS A 67 -7.30 -0.78 2.33
CA LYS A 67 -8.01 0.46 2.66
C LYS A 67 -7.20 1.38 3.58
N THR A 68 -6.51 0.81 4.58
CA THR A 68 -5.66 1.59 5.50
C THR A 68 -4.37 2.09 4.83
N GLY A 69 -3.92 1.41 3.78
CA GLY A 69 -2.65 1.71 3.11
C GLY A 69 -1.41 1.26 3.88
N GLY A 70 -1.57 0.57 5.02
CA GLY A 70 -0.49 -0.08 5.77
C GLY A 70 0.73 0.81 6.02
N ASP A 71 0.51 2.07 6.39
CA ASP A 71 1.54 3.09 6.61
C ASP A 71 2.44 3.42 5.38
N ALA A 72 2.11 2.88 4.20
CA ALA A 72 2.79 3.20 2.95
C ALA A 72 1.91 4.06 2.04
N CYS A 73 0.68 3.62 1.73
CA CYS A 73 -0.23 4.30 0.81
C CYS A 73 -1.41 4.95 1.55
N TYR A 74 -1.09 5.91 2.42
CA TYR A 74 -2.04 6.74 3.14
C TYR A 74 -1.66 8.22 2.98
N ASN A 75 -2.62 9.12 3.23
CA ASN A 75 -2.40 10.56 3.08
C ASN A 75 -1.48 11.08 4.18
N LYS A 76 -0.28 11.51 3.79
CA LYS A 76 0.74 12.07 4.66
C LYS A 76 0.57 13.58 4.74
N THR A 77 0.76 14.13 5.93
CA THR A 77 0.83 15.58 6.12
C THR A 77 2.23 16.10 5.78
N VAL A 78 2.38 17.41 5.68
CA VAL A 78 3.71 18.02 5.51
C VAL A 78 4.63 17.66 6.67
N ASP A 79 4.13 17.69 7.90
CA ASP A 79 4.89 17.36 9.12
C ASP A 79 5.46 15.94 9.10
N TYR A 80 4.79 14.99 8.44
CA TYR A 80 5.33 13.65 8.25
C TYR A 80 6.73 13.69 7.62
N TYR A 81 6.97 14.51 6.60
CA TYR A 81 8.27 14.55 5.92
C TYR A 81 9.38 15.21 6.75
N TYR A 82 9.02 16.10 7.66
CA TYR A 82 9.99 16.84 8.49
C TYR A 82 10.26 16.16 9.83
N ASN A 83 9.34 15.33 10.31
CA ASN A 83 9.48 14.61 11.59
C ASN A 83 10.09 13.21 11.44
N GLN A 84 10.34 12.76 10.21
CA GLN A 84 10.99 11.48 9.95
C GLN A 84 12.50 11.62 10.17
N THR A 85 12.93 11.27 11.39
CA THR A 85 14.36 11.25 11.78
C THR A 85 15.12 10.08 11.18
N ASP A 86 14.42 9.10 10.61
CA ASP A 86 15.00 7.96 9.93
C ASP A 86 14.50 7.89 8.48
N PHE A 87 15.24 8.52 7.57
CA PHE A 87 15.00 8.42 6.12
C PHE A 87 14.96 6.97 5.63
N LEU A 88 15.63 6.03 6.33
CA LEU A 88 15.59 4.61 6.01
C LEU A 88 14.31 3.91 6.52
N GLY A 89 13.56 4.53 7.43
CA GLY A 89 12.34 3.96 8.02
C GLY A 89 11.16 3.85 7.05
N CYS A 90 11.10 4.66 6.00
CA CYS A 90 10.09 4.51 4.95
C CYS A 90 10.44 3.42 3.91
N ALA A 91 11.71 3.01 3.84
CA ALA A 91 12.22 2.08 2.83
C ALA A 91 12.63 0.71 3.39
N HIS A 92 13.01 0.60 4.67
CA HIS A 92 13.56 -0.62 5.26
C HIS A 92 12.92 -0.96 6.62
N GLN A 93 12.08 -1.98 6.65
CA GLN A 93 12.06 -2.95 7.75
C GLN A 93 12.74 -4.26 7.34
N TYR A 94 13.89 -4.21 6.67
CA TYR A 94 14.76 -5.38 6.60
C TYR A 94 15.62 -5.45 7.87
N ASN A 95 15.05 -6.09 8.90
CA ASN A 95 15.68 -6.60 10.13
C ASN A 95 16.86 -5.81 10.72
N LYS A 96 16.58 -4.96 11.73
CA LYS A 96 17.54 -4.68 12.81
C LYS A 96 17.44 -5.80 13.86
N ASN A 97 17.97 -6.97 13.56
CA ASN A 97 18.31 -7.98 14.56
C ASN A 97 19.79 -8.34 14.41
N ASN A 98 20.63 -7.58 15.12
CA ASN A 98 21.92 -7.98 15.67
C ASN A 98 22.01 -7.38 17.07
#